data_AF-A0A355L3X7-F1
#
_entry.id   AF-A0A355L3X7-F1
#
_cell.length_a   1.000
_cell.length_b   1.000
_cell.length_c   1.000
_cell.angle_alpha   90.00
_cell.angle_beta   90.00
_cell.angle_gamma   90.00
#
_symmetry.space_group_name_H-M   'P 1'
#
loop_
_entity.id
_entity.type
_entity.pdbx_description
1 polymer ?
#
loop_
_entity_poly.entity_id
_entity_poly.type
_entity_poly.pdbx_seq_one_letter_code
_entity_poly.pdbx_strand_id
1 'polypeptide(L)'
;MIYSHEVETMCPVAQGVAHGAAPIPEEAKWVKAKEIKDISGFTHGVGWCAPQQGTCKLSLNIKEGVIQEALVETIGCTGMT
;
A
#
# COMPACT_ATOMS: atom_id res chain seq x y z
N MET A 1 -32.23 21.52 1.47
CA MET A 1 -31.66 21.30 0.13
C MET A 1 -32.61 20.37 -0.59
N ILE A 2 -33.13 20.74 -1.75
CA ILE A 2 -34.02 19.87 -2.55
C ILE A 2 -33.14 19.26 -3.64
N TYR A 3 -32.99 17.93 -3.65
CA TYR A 3 -32.21 17.23 -4.67
C TYR A 3 -33.08 16.95 -5.91
N SER A 4 -32.46 16.76 -7.07
CA SER A 4 -33.21 16.36 -8.28
C SER A 4 -33.67 14.91 -8.15
N HIS A 5 -34.74 14.55 -8.88
CA HIS A 5 -35.27 13.18 -8.91
C HIS A 5 -34.19 12.15 -9.26
N GLU A 6 -33.28 12.48 -10.19
CA GLU A 6 -32.19 11.57 -10.56
C GLU A 6 -31.26 11.30 -9.37
N VAL A 7 -30.86 12.33 -8.62
CA VAL A 7 -29.99 12.20 -7.43
C VAL A 7 -30.67 11.37 -6.33
N GLU A 8 -31.99 11.50 -6.16
CA GLU A 8 -32.74 10.69 -5.19
C GLU A 8 -32.78 9.20 -5.57
N THR A 9 -32.71 8.88 -6.86
CA THR A 9 -32.69 7.50 -7.37
C THR A 9 -31.30 6.88 -7.50
N MET A 10 -30.23 7.67 -7.31
CA MET A 10 -28.86 7.16 -7.37
C MET A 10 -28.58 6.20 -6.21
N CYS A 11 -27.81 5.14 -6.48
CA CYS A 11 -27.31 4.26 -5.43
C CYS A 11 -26.25 5.01 -4.61
N PRO A 12 -26.47 5.29 -3.31
CA PRO A 12 -25.49 5.99 -2.50
C PRO A 12 -24.24 5.12 -2.31
N VAL A 13 -23.09 5.63 -2.75
CA VAL A 13 -21.80 5.02 -2.42
C VAL A 13 -21.45 5.45 -1.00
N ALA A 14 -21.56 4.53 -0.04
CA ALA A 14 -21.17 4.79 1.33
C ALA A 14 -19.67 5.11 1.40
N GLN A 15 -19.33 6.31 1.88
CA GLN A 15 -17.94 6.70 2.10
C GLN A 15 -17.50 6.18 3.47
N GLY A 16 -16.53 5.25 3.49
CA GLY A 16 -15.94 4.71 4.72
C GLY A 16 -16.02 3.19 4.83
N VAL A 17 -15.59 2.65 5.96
CA VAL A 17 -15.54 1.20 6.22
C VAL A 17 -16.75 0.74 7.03
N ALA A 18 -17.52 -0.22 6.51
CA ALA A 18 -18.69 -0.77 7.21
C ALA A 18 -18.32 -1.66 8.42
N HIS A 19 -17.19 -2.38 8.34
CA HIS A 19 -16.75 -3.35 9.36
C HIS A 19 -15.30 -3.16 9.83
N GLY A 20 -14.77 -1.94 9.66
CA GLY A 20 -13.37 -1.62 9.91
C GLY A 20 -12.44 -2.10 8.80
N ALA A 21 -11.13 -2.10 9.08
CA ALA A 21 -10.12 -2.60 8.14
C ALA A 21 -10.28 -4.12 7.94
N ALA A 22 -10.08 -4.56 6.70
CA ALA A 22 -9.95 -5.98 6.41
C ALA A 22 -8.69 -6.53 7.11
N PRO A 23 -8.77 -7.70 7.77
CA PRO A 23 -7.61 -8.29 8.40
C PRO A 23 -6.62 -8.77 7.34
N ILE A 24 -5.33 -8.49 7.56
CA ILE A 24 -4.22 -8.96 6.74
C ILE A 24 -3.39 -10.00 7.50
N PRO A 25 -2.83 -11.00 6.82
CA PRO A 25 -1.94 -11.95 7.46
C PRO A 25 -0.54 -11.35 7.57
N GLU A 26 0.00 -11.31 8.78
CA GLU A 26 1.38 -10.91 9.05
C GLU A 26 1.91 -11.60 10.32
N GLU A 27 3.20 -11.97 10.34
CA GLU A 27 3.87 -12.54 11.53
C GLU A 27 3.05 -13.65 12.24
N ALA A 28 2.44 -14.55 11.45
CA ALA A 28 1.56 -15.63 11.92
C ALA A 28 0.28 -15.18 12.66
N LYS A 29 -0.18 -13.94 12.43
CA LYS A 29 -1.41 -13.36 12.98
C LYS A 29 -2.28 -12.76 11.88
N TRP A 30 -3.56 -12.59 12.19
CA TRP A 30 -4.49 -11.78 11.40
C TRP A 30 -4.67 -10.43 12.07
N VAL A 31 -4.13 -9.37 11.46
CA VAL A 31 -4.11 -8.03 12.03
C VAL A 31 -5.03 -7.12 11.23
N LYS A 32 -5.93 -6.42 11.91
CA LYS A 32 -6.74 -5.34 11.31
C LYS A 32 -5.94 -4.04 11.37
N ALA A 33 -5.01 -3.87 10.45
CA ALA A 33 -4.13 -2.71 10.43
C ALA A 33 -4.92 -1.41 10.18
N LYS A 34 -4.75 -0.43 11.08
CA LYS A 34 -5.35 0.90 10.98
C LYS A 34 -4.31 2.00 11.16
N GLU A 35 -3.30 1.75 11.98
CA GLU A 35 -2.17 2.63 12.23
C GLU A 35 -0.88 2.06 11.65
N ILE A 36 0.12 2.91 11.39
CA ILE A 36 1.42 2.49 10.83
C ILE A 36 2.09 1.43 11.71
N LYS A 37 1.99 1.59 13.03
CA LYS A 37 2.57 0.65 14.01
C LYS A 37 1.96 -0.75 13.96
N ASP A 38 0.79 -0.90 13.35
CA ASP A 38 0.13 -2.20 13.21
C ASP A 38 0.76 -3.05 12.09
N ILE A 39 1.71 -2.51 11.32
CA ILE A 39 2.30 -3.20 10.16
C ILE A 39 3.61 -3.88 10.57
N SER A 40 3.67 -5.18 10.35
CA SER A 40 4.91 -5.95 10.39
C SER A 40 4.96 -6.90 9.19
N GLY A 41 6.09 -6.98 8.50
CA GLY A 41 6.22 -7.93 7.42
C GLY A 41 7.39 -7.70 6.50
N PHE A 42 7.59 -8.66 5.61
CA PHE A 42 8.56 -8.59 4.54
C PHE A 42 7.84 -8.31 3.22
N THR A 43 8.16 -7.19 2.58
CA THR A 43 7.54 -6.77 1.32
C THR A 43 8.61 -6.32 0.33
N HIS A 44 8.28 -6.38 -0.97
CA HIS A 44 9.14 -5.85 -2.01
C HIS A 44 8.33 -5.21 -3.13
N GLY A 45 8.91 -4.19 -3.76
CA GLY A 45 8.35 -3.49 -4.89
C GLY A 45 9.40 -3.28 -5.97
N VAL A 46 8.99 -3.32 -7.23
CA VAL A 46 9.84 -3.08 -8.38
C VAL A 46 9.33 -1.85 -9.11
N GLY A 47 10.19 -0.83 -9.23
CA GLY A 47 9.95 0.37 -10.03
C GLY A 47 10.95 0.46 -11.17
N TRP A 48 10.54 1.00 -12.31
CA TRP A 48 11.42 1.24 -13.45
C TRP A 48 11.25 2.66 -13.96
N CYS A 49 12.31 3.24 -14.52
CA CYS A 49 12.23 4.53 -15.21
C CYS A 49 11.64 4.34 -16.62
N ALA A 50 10.95 5.34 -17.17
CA ALA A 50 10.65 5.37 -18.61
C ALA A 50 11.91 5.86 -19.35
N PRO A 51 12.41 5.21 -20.44
CA PRO A 51 11.84 4.13 -21.24
C PRO A 51 12.38 2.72 -20.88
N GLN A 52 12.12 2.23 -19.67
CA GLN A 52 12.54 0.92 -19.13
C GLN A 52 14.06 0.69 -19.16
N GLN A 53 14.86 1.75 -19.13
CA GLN A 53 16.33 1.66 -19.19
C GLN A 53 16.97 1.26 -17.86
N GLY A 54 16.19 1.21 -16.79
CA GLY A 54 16.65 0.80 -15.48
C GLY A 54 15.50 0.40 -14.57
N THR A 55 15.80 -0.51 -13.67
CA THR A 55 14.88 -1.07 -12.67
C THR A 55 15.52 -1.01 -11.29
N CYS A 56 14.72 -0.66 -10.29
CA CYS A 56 15.07 -0.71 -8.88
C CYS A 56 14.06 -1.62 -8.16
N LYS A 57 14.56 -2.62 -7.46
CA LYS A 57 13.79 -3.43 -6.51
C LYS A 57 14.13 -2.98 -5.10
N LEU A 58 13.11 -2.54 -4.37
CA LEU A 58 13.20 -2.24 -2.94
C LEU A 58 12.59 -3.41 -2.18
N SER A 59 13.37 -4.02 -1.29
CA SER A 59 12.89 -5.01 -0.33
C SER A 59 12.96 -4.44 1.08
N LEU A 60 11.88 -4.54 1.85
CA LEU A 60 11.74 -3.96 3.18
C LEU A 60 11.37 -5.04 4.20
N ASN A 61 12.06 -5.02 5.34
CA ASN A 61 11.67 -5.74 6.55
C ASN A 61 11.13 -4.72 7.56
N ILE A 62 9.82 -4.81 7.85
CA ILE A 62 9.10 -3.85 8.68
C ILE A 62 8.69 -4.55 9.98
N LYS A 63 8.91 -3.90 11.12
CA LYS A 63 8.44 -4.34 12.44
C LYS A 63 7.79 -3.17 13.16
N GLU A 64 6.55 -3.35 13.60
CA GLU A 64 5.78 -2.34 14.34
C GLU A 64 5.79 -0.97 13.65
N GLY A 65 5.65 -0.97 12.32
CA GLY A 65 5.66 0.24 11.49
C GLY A 65 7.03 0.85 11.23
N VAL A 66 8.12 0.25 11.73
CA VAL A 66 9.49 0.71 11.53
C VAL A 66 10.20 -0.16 10.49
N ILE A 67 10.83 0.46 9.51
CA ILE A 67 11.73 -0.23 8.57
C ILE A 67 13.00 -0.59 9.34
N GLN A 68 13.17 -1.87 9.65
CA GLN A 68 14.39 -2.37 10.32
C GLN A 68 15.51 -2.68 9.34
N GLU A 69 15.15 -3.08 8.13
CA GLU A 69 16.10 -3.37 7.05
C GLU A 69 15.51 -2.97 5.71
N ALA A 70 16.36 -2.41 4.85
CA ALA A 70 16.03 -2.09 3.47
C ALA A 70 17.16 -2.55 2.57
N LEU A 71 16.83 -3.31 1.53
CA LEU A 71 17.74 -3.68 0.45
C LEU A 71 17.28 -3.02 -0.84
N VAL A 72 18.21 -2.31 -1.48
CA VAL A 72 18.00 -1.65 -2.77
C VAL A 72 18.83 -2.39 -3.80
N GLU A 73 18.16 -2.99 -4.79
CA GLU A 73 18.79 -3.72 -5.89
C GLU A 73 18.52 -2.96 -7.19
N THR A 74 19.56 -2.51 -7.89
CA THR A 74 19.41 -1.74 -9.13
C THR A 74 20.05 -2.47 -10.31
N ILE A 75 19.39 -2.41 -11.46
CA ILE A 75 19.90 -2.92 -12.74
C ILE A 75 19.56 -1.91 -13.83
N GLY A 76 20.57 -1.40 -14.56
CA GLY A 76 20.37 -0.54 -15.73
C GLY A 76 21.17 0.77 -15.69
N CYS A 77 20.58 1.85 -16.20
CA CYS A 77 21.29 3.11 -16.47
C CYS A 77 21.90 3.78 -15.21
N THR A 78 22.99 4.50 -15.42
CA THR A 78 23.76 5.21 -14.37
C THR A 78 23.01 6.41 -13.76
N GLY A 79 21.89 6.82 -14.36
CA GLY A 79 21.05 7.91 -13.85
C GLY A 79 20.05 7.47 -12.78
N MET A 80 20.01 6.18 -12.42
CA MET A 80 19.23 5.70 -11.28
C MET A 80 19.97 6.01 -9.98
N THR A 81 19.81 7.22 -9.46
CA THR A 81 20.20 7.59 -8.08
C THR A 81 18.96 7.98 -7.30
#